data_AF-A0A6J8EEL4-F1
#
_entry.id   AF-A0A6J8EEL4-F1
#
_cell.length_a   1.000
_cell.length_b   1.000
_cell.length_c   1.000
_cell.angle_alpha   90.00
_cell.angle_beta   90.00
_cell.angle_gamma   90.00
#
_symmetry.space_group_name_H-M   'P 1'
#
loop_
_entity.id
_entity.type
_entity.pdbx_description
1 polymer ?
#
loop_
_entity_poly.entity_id
_entity_poly.type
_entity_poly.pdbx_seq_one_letter_code
_entity_poly.pdbx_strand_id
1 'polypeptide(L)'
;MADRHISMFSYINRGKRKAGDDGDKKNSRQNKSAKTDSCIEIVEIEKKVSKQRKRHASDREDEQTQMERDDLYKKFVKAIHEVQQKSNFKNFLLEKKLGALADTLEKKEAQLNEVLSASNLDPTALTVVTRKLEDVLDSKNSAIKDLQYELARVCKAHNDLLRTYEAKLTQFGIPTEELGFKPLESTVGGQALGQGPAGLVSAPS
;
A
#
# COMPACT_ATOMS: atom_id res chain seq x y z
N MET A 1 78.54 81.57 -8.53
CA MET A 1 77.68 81.01 -9.60
C MET A 1 77.29 79.53 -9.36
N ALA A 2 77.16 79.06 -8.10
CA ALA A 2 76.86 77.64 -7.81
C ALA A 2 75.41 77.36 -7.35
N ASP A 3 74.67 78.36 -6.84
CA ASP A 3 73.35 78.13 -6.24
C ASP A 3 72.17 77.91 -7.21
N ARG A 4 72.29 78.34 -8.48
CA ARG A 4 71.18 78.12 -9.44
C ARG A 4 71.12 76.69 -9.97
N HIS A 5 72.23 75.96 -9.97
CA HIS A 5 72.30 74.60 -10.53
C HIS A 5 71.72 73.54 -9.57
N ILE A 6 71.90 73.71 -8.25
CA ILE A 6 71.34 72.81 -7.22
C ILE A 6 69.80 72.93 -7.17
N SER A 7 69.27 74.14 -7.32
CA SER A 7 67.82 74.38 -7.38
C SER A 7 67.18 73.70 -8.60
N MET A 8 67.79 73.83 -9.79
CA MET A 8 67.25 73.24 -11.01
C MET A 8 67.28 71.70 -10.98
N PHE A 9 68.33 71.09 -10.43
CA PHE A 9 68.42 69.63 -10.25
C PHE A 9 67.43 69.09 -9.21
N SER A 10 67.17 69.84 -8.12
CA SER A 10 66.16 69.51 -7.12
C SER A 10 64.73 69.62 -7.69
N TYR A 11 64.47 70.62 -8.54
CA TYR A 11 63.19 70.77 -9.24
C TYR A 11 62.94 69.64 -10.26
N ILE A 12 63.94 69.26 -11.04
CA ILE A 12 63.83 68.16 -12.02
C ILE A 12 63.62 66.81 -11.31
N ASN A 13 64.37 66.54 -10.23
CA ASN A 13 64.21 65.29 -9.46
C ASN A 13 62.92 65.25 -8.62
N ARG A 14 62.40 66.40 -8.16
CA ARG A 14 61.08 66.49 -7.49
C ARG A 14 59.94 66.32 -8.51
N GLY A 15 60.08 66.81 -9.73
CA GLY A 15 59.15 66.58 -10.84
C GLY A 15 59.12 65.11 -11.29
N LYS A 16 60.28 64.46 -11.44
CA LYS A 16 60.36 63.02 -11.78
C LYS A 16 59.81 62.11 -10.67
N ARG A 17 60.07 62.41 -9.39
CA ARG A 17 59.50 61.66 -8.25
C ARG A 17 57.98 61.84 -8.13
N LYS A 18 57.45 63.05 -8.35
CA LYS A 18 56.01 63.29 -8.38
C LYS A 18 55.32 62.60 -9.56
N ALA A 19 55.91 62.64 -10.76
CA ALA A 19 55.37 61.94 -11.93
C ALA A 19 55.36 60.42 -11.75
N GLY A 20 56.37 59.84 -11.08
CA GLY A 20 56.39 58.42 -10.70
C GLY A 20 55.33 58.04 -9.67
N ASP A 21 55.18 58.83 -8.60
CA ASP A 21 54.17 58.63 -7.54
C ASP A 21 52.73 58.83 -8.07
N ASP A 22 52.51 59.80 -8.98
CA ASP A 22 51.22 60.02 -9.64
C ASP A 22 50.89 58.92 -10.65
N GLY A 23 51.89 58.39 -11.37
CA GLY A 23 51.75 57.24 -12.27
C GLY A 23 51.39 55.96 -11.51
N ASP A 24 52.04 55.70 -10.38
CA ASP A 24 51.80 54.53 -9.54
C ASP A 24 50.45 54.62 -8.81
N LYS A 25 50.06 55.81 -8.34
CA LYS A 25 48.70 56.08 -7.83
C LYS A 25 47.63 55.91 -8.90
N LYS A 26 47.89 56.34 -10.14
CA LYS A 26 46.95 56.18 -11.25
C LYS A 26 46.79 54.71 -11.64
N ASN A 27 47.88 53.95 -11.73
CA ASN A 27 47.86 52.52 -11.98
C ASN A 27 47.17 51.75 -10.84
N SER A 28 47.46 52.07 -9.58
CA SER A 28 46.79 51.49 -8.41
C SER A 28 45.28 51.77 -8.38
N ARG A 29 44.86 52.99 -8.78
CA ARG A 29 43.44 53.35 -8.91
C ARG A 29 42.76 52.61 -10.06
N GLN A 30 43.43 52.49 -11.21
CA GLN A 30 42.90 51.80 -12.39
C GLN A 30 42.81 50.28 -12.17
N ASN A 31 43.76 49.71 -11.42
CA ASN A 31 43.74 48.30 -11.03
C ASN A 31 42.67 48.03 -9.95
N LYS A 32 42.44 48.99 -9.04
CA LYS A 32 41.31 48.93 -8.08
C LYS A 32 39.95 49.03 -8.77
N SER A 33 39.79 49.91 -9.76
CA SER A 33 38.53 50.02 -10.51
C SER A 33 38.24 48.77 -11.35
N ALA A 34 39.25 48.24 -12.05
CA ALA A 34 39.12 46.99 -12.80
C ALA A 34 38.77 45.80 -11.86
N LYS A 35 39.35 45.78 -10.66
CA LYS A 35 39.03 44.76 -9.65
C LYS A 35 37.61 44.90 -9.10
N THR A 36 37.12 46.12 -8.87
CA THR A 36 35.72 46.33 -8.47
C THR A 36 34.73 45.94 -9.57
N ASP A 37 35.04 46.26 -10.83
CA ASP A 37 34.19 45.91 -11.96
C ASP A 37 34.10 44.38 -12.13
N SER A 38 35.24 43.70 -12.03
CA SER A 38 35.29 42.23 -12.03
C SER A 38 34.53 41.61 -10.86
N CYS A 39 34.62 42.18 -9.65
CA CYS A 39 33.85 41.72 -8.50
C CYS A 39 32.33 41.88 -8.71
N ILE A 40 31.88 42.96 -9.36
CA ILE A 40 30.46 43.17 -9.67
C ILE A 40 29.97 42.10 -10.65
N GLU A 41 30.75 41.82 -11.69
CA GLU A 41 30.43 40.81 -12.71
C GLU A 41 30.36 39.39 -12.11
N ILE A 42 31.31 39.04 -11.23
CA ILE A 42 31.30 37.76 -10.50
C ILE A 42 30.02 37.62 -9.67
N VAL A 43 29.63 38.65 -8.92
CA VAL A 43 28.40 38.62 -8.10
C VAL A 43 27.15 38.47 -8.97
N GLU A 44 27.12 39.09 -10.16
CA GLU A 44 26.00 38.93 -11.09
C GLU A 44 25.93 37.53 -11.70
N ILE A 45 27.08 36.93 -12.02
CA ILE A 45 27.19 35.55 -12.49
C ILE A 45 26.73 34.58 -11.39
N GLU A 46 27.15 34.78 -10.13
CA GLU A 46 26.71 33.95 -8.99
C GLU A 46 25.19 34.01 -8.78
N LYS A 47 24.58 35.19 -8.93
CA LYS A 47 23.11 35.34 -8.92
C LYS A 47 22.44 34.58 -10.06
N LYS A 48 23.00 34.61 -11.27
CA LYS A 48 22.48 33.84 -12.42
C LYS A 48 22.62 32.33 -12.19
N VAL A 49 23.77 31.87 -11.71
CA VAL A 49 24.02 30.45 -11.39
C VAL A 49 23.11 29.95 -10.28
N SER A 50 22.94 30.70 -9.19
CA SER A 50 22.02 30.31 -8.11
C SER A 50 20.56 30.23 -8.58
N LYS A 51 20.11 31.16 -9.44
CA LYS A 51 18.79 31.10 -10.06
C LYS A 51 18.63 29.88 -10.96
N GLN A 52 19.64 29.57 -11.78
CA GLN A 52 19.63 28.40 -12.66
C GLN A 52 19.61 27.08 -11.88
N ARG A 53 20.37 26.98 -10.79
CA ARG A 53 20.36 25.81 -9.89
C ARG A 53 18.98 25.56 -9.28
N LYS A 54 18.27 26.61 -8.85
CA LYS A 54 16.90 26.48 -8.31
C LYS A 54 15.91 25.97 -9.35
N ARG A 55 16.02 26.42 -10.61
CA ARG A 55 15.19 25.93 -11.72
C ARG A 55 15.39 24.42 -11.93
N HIS A 56 16.65 24.00 -12.08
CA HIS A 56 16.96 22.58 -12.22
C HIS A 56 16.55 21.72 -11.03
N ALA A 57 16.53 22.27 -9.81
CA ALA A 57 16.01 21.56 -8.64
C ALA A 57 14.49 21.34 -8.74
N SER A 58 13.74 22.39 -9.07
CA SER A 58 12.29 22.31 -9.30
C SER A 58 11.95 21.34 -10.44
N ASP A 59 12.66 21.43 -11.57
CA ASP A 59 12.42 20.55 -12.72
C ASP A 59 12.62 19.07 -12.34
N ARG A 60 13.63 18.76 -11.51
CA ARG A 60 13.85 17.38 -11.01
C ARG A 60 12.75 16.91 -10.06
N GLU A 61 12.26 17.78 -9.19
CA GLU A 61 11.15 17.45 -8.28
C GLU A 61 9.85 17.21 -9.06
N ASP A 62 9.60 17.98 -10.11
CA ASP A 62 8.47 17.80 -11.02
C ASP A 62 8.57 16.47 -11.79
N GLU A 63 9.76 16.14 -12.33
CA GLU A 63 10.01 14.86 -12.99
C GLU A 63 9.80 13.67 -12.04
N GLN A 64 10.31 13.77 -10.81
CA GLN A 64 10.15 12.72 -9.79
C GLN A 64 8.67 12.53 -9.44
N THR A 65 7.93 13.62 -9.22
CA THR A 65 6.49 13.59 -8.93
C THR A 65 5.70 12.97 -10.08
N GLN A 66 6.07 13.29 -11.32
CA GLN A 66 5.46 12.71 -12.52
C GLN A 66 5.69 11.19 -12.59
N MET A 67 6.92 10.73 -12.32
CA MET A 67 7.26 9.31 -12.31
C MET A 67 6.47 8.55 -11.23
N GLU A 68 6.38 9.11 -10.02
CA GLU A 68 5.61 8.53 -8.92
C GLU A 68 4.12 8.43 -9.25
N ARG A 69 3.55 9.48 -9.85
CA ARG A 69 2.16 9.46 -10.31
C ARG A 69 1.93 8.39 -11.38
N ASP A 70 2.83 8.28 -12.35
CA ASP A 70 2.70 7.30 -13.44
C ASP A 70 2.87 5.86 -12.94
N ASP A 71 3.77 5.63 -11.98
CA ASP A 71 3.93 4.34 -11.32
C ASP A 71 2.69 3.98 -10.48
N LEU A 72 2.14 4.95 -9.73
CA LEU A 72 0.91 4.75 -8.97
C LEU A 72 -0.28 4.43 -9.88
N TYR A 73 -0.39 5.12 -11.02
CA TYR A 73 -1.43 4.85 -12.02
C TYR A 73 -1.29 3.43 -12.61
N LYS A 74 -0.07 3.01 -12.96
CA LYS A 74 0.19 1.63 -13.44
C LYS A 74 -0.20 0.59 -12.39
N LYS A 75 0.17 0.80 -11.13
CA LYS A 75 -0.20 -0.08 -10.00
C LYS A 75 -1.71 -0.14 -9.81
N PHE A 76 -2.39 1.00 -9.90
CA PHE A 76 -3.85 1.08 -9.78
C PHE A 76 -4.55 0.30 -10.89
N VAL A 77 -4.17 0.52 -12.15
CA VAL A 77 -4.72 -0.22 -13.30
C VAL A 77 -4.46 -1.72 -13.17
N LYS A 78 -3.25 -2.12 -12.75
CA LYS A 78 -2.92 -3.52 -12.51
C LYS A 78 -3.81 -4.14 -11.42
N ALA A 79 -3.97 -3.46 -10.29
CA ALA A 79 -4.82 -3.93 -9.19
C ALA A 79 -6.29 -4.09 -9.62
N ILE A 80 -6.82 -3.17 -10.43
CA ILE A 80 -8.16 -3.29 -11.01
C ILE A 80 -8.27 -4.56 -11.84
N HIS A 81 -7.35 -4.77 -12.78
CA HIS A 81 -7.39 -5.95 -13.64
C HIS A 81 -7.26 -7.25 -12.85
N GLU A 82 -6.42 -7.31 -11.82
CA GLU A 82 -6.28 -8.48 -10.95
C GLU A 82 -7.59 -8.80 -10.20
N VAL A 83 -8.24 -7.79 -9.62
CA VAL A 83 -9.53 -7.96 -8.93
C VAL A 83 -10.61 -8.42 -9.91
N GLN A 84 -10.69 -7.79 -11.09
CA GLN A 84 -11.63 -8.16 -12.14
C GLN A 84 -11.40 -9.59 -12.63
N GLN A 85 -10.15 -9.97 -12.93
CA GLN A 85 -9.82 -11.31 -13.40
C GLN A 85 -10.18 -12.37 -12.35
N LYS A 86 -9.85 -12.12 -11.07
CA LYS A 86 -10.16 -13.04 -9.97
C LYS A 86 -11.67 -13.18 -9.77
N SER A 87 -12.42 -12.08 -9.86
CA SER A 87 -13.88 -12.09 -9.75
C SER A 87 -14.51 -12.84 -10.93
N ASN A 88 -14.11 -12.52 -12.16
CA ASN A 88 -14.61 -13.15 -13.38
C ASN A 88 -14.32 -14.66 -13.40
N PHE A 89 -13.13 -15.07 -12.98
CA PHE A 89 -12.80 -16.50 -12.88
C PHE A 89 -13.67 -17.22 -11.84
N LYS A 90 -13.91 -16.61 -10.67
CA LYS A 90 -14.82 -17.18 -9.66
C LYS A 90 -16.25 -17.29 -10.20
N ASN A 91 -16.76 -16.25 -10.86
CA ASN A 91 -18.08 -16.25 -11.45
C ASN A 91 -18.21 -17.34 -12.53
N PHE A 92 -17.24 -17.41 -13.44
CA PHE A 92 -17.20 -18.46 -14.45
C PHE A 92 -17.20 -19.87 -13.84
N LEU A 93 -16.41 -20.10 -12.80
CA LEU A 93 -16.40 -21.39 -12.10
C LEU A 93 -17.75 -21.69 -11.44
N LEU A 94 -18.39 -20.69 -10.82
CA LEU A 94 -19.73 -20.84 -10.25
C LEU A 94 -20.78 -21.16 -11.32
N GLU A 95 -20.74 -20.49 -12.47
CA GLU A 95 -21.62 -20.78 -13.60
C GLU A 95 -21.42 -22.20 -14.13
N LYS A 96 -20.17 -22.67 -14.26
CA LYS A 96 -19.88 -24.06 -14.66
C LYS A 96 -20.41 -25.06 -13.63
N LYS A 97 -20.22 -24.81 -12.34
CA LYS A 97 -20.75 -25.66 -11.26
C LYS A 97 -22.28 -25.68 -11.27
N LEU A 98 -22.91 -24.53 -11.45
CA LEU A 98 -24.37 -24.42 -11.52
C LEU A 98 -24.92 -25.20 -12.72
N GLY A 99 -24.31 -25.05 -13.91
CA GLY A 99 -24.69 -25.83 -15.09
C GLY A 99 -24.56 -27.34 -14.86
N ALA A 100 -23.42 -27.80 -14.31
CA ALA A 100 -23.22 -29.22 -14.02
C ALA A 100 -24.24 -29.78 -12.99
N LEU A 101 -24.60 -28.98 -11.98
CA LEU A 101 -25.63 -29.36 -11.00
C LEU A 101 -27.02 -29.39 -11.63
N ALA A 102 -27.34 -28.44 -12.51
CA ALA A 102 -28.60 -28.42 -13.25
C ALA A 102 -28.74 -29.64 -14.17
N ASP A 103 -27.70 -29.98 -14.94
CA ASP A 103 -27.68 -31.18 -15.80
C ASP A 103 -27.84 -32.47 -14.96
N THR A 104 -27.26 -32.48 -13.76
CA THR A 104 -27.39 -33.62 -12.84
C THR A 104 -28.81 -33.73 -12.30
N LEU A 105 -29.42 -32.60 -11.94
CA LEU A 105 -30.81 -32.53 -11.48
C LEU A 105 -31.75 -33.04 -12.56
N GLU A 106 -31.65 -32.53 -13.80
CA GLU A 106 -32.50 -32.93 -14.92
C GLU A 106 -32.40 -34.44 -15.19
N LYS A 107 -31.17 -34.99 -15.19
CA LYS A 107 -30.96 -36.45 -15.33
C LYS A 107 -31.61 -37.24 -14.19
N LYS A 108 -31.54 -36.74 -12.96
CA LYS A 108 -32.11 -37.42 -11.79
C LYS A 108 -33.65 -37.36 -11.79
N GLU A 109 -34.22 -36.24 -12.20
CA GLU A 109 -35.67 -36.09 -12.38
C GLU A 109 -36.20 -37.01 -13.49
N ALA A 110 -35.50 -37.10 -14.63
CA ALA A 110 -35.86 -38.02 -15.70
C ALA A 110 -35.80 -39.49 -15.24
N GLN A 111 -34.71 -39.89 -14.56
CA GLN A 111 -34.57 -41.23 -13.97
C GLN A 111 -35.68 -41.54 -12.95
N LEU A 112 -36.01 -40.58 -12.09
CA LEU A 112 -37.08 -40.74 -11.10
C LEU A 112 -38.43 -40.94 -11.78
N ASN A 113 -38.77 -40.12 -12.78
CA ASN A 113 -40.02 -40.23 -13.52
C ASN A 113 -40.15 -41.58 -14.24
N GLU A 114 -39.08 -42.08 -14.85
CA GLU A 114 -39.05 -43.41 -15.47
C GLU A 114 -39.37 -44.50 -14.44
N VAL A 115 -38.68 -44.50 -13.29
CA VAL A 115 -38.91 -45.48 -12.21
C VAL A 115 -40.33 -45.40 -11.68
N LEU A 116 -40.86 -44.19 -11.45
CA LEU A 116 -42.22 -43.99 -10.94
C LEU A 116 -43.27 -44.51 -11.93
N SER A 117 -43.10 -44.21 -13.22
CA SER A 117 -44.01 -44.71 -14.27
C SER A 117 -43.98 -46.24 -14.40
N ALA A 118 -42.81 -46.88 -14.24
CA ALA A 118 -42.68 -48.33 -14.33
C ALA A 118 -43.24 -49.06 -13.08
N SER A 119 -43.24 -48.40 -11.92
CA SER A 119 -43.56 -49.04 -10.63
C SER A 119 -45.05 -49.15 -10.33
N ASN A 120 -45.94 -48.52 -11.12
CA ASN A 120 -47.41 -48.53 -10.93
C ASN A 120 -47.86 -48.32 -9.47
N LEU A 121 -47.17 -47.42 -8.75
CA LEU A 121 -47.43 -47.15 -7.34
C LEU A 121 -48.71 -46.35 -7.16
N ASP A 122 -49.43 -46.55 -6.04
CA ASP A 122 -50.54 -45.69 -5.66
C ASP A 122 -50.02 -44.23 -5.48
N PRO A 123 -50.51 -43.27 -6.27
CA PRO A 123 -50.05 -41.88 -6.21
C PRO A 123 -50.26 -41.23 -4.84
N THR A 124 -51.31 -41.66 -4.11
CA THR A 124 -51.65 -41.11 -2.80
C THR A 124 -50.64 -41.53 -1.74
N ALA A 125 -50.35 -42.84 -1.65
CA ALA A 125 -49.32 -43.37 -0.76
C ALA A 125 -47.93 -42.80 -1.06
N LEU A 126 -47.58 -42.67 -2.34
CA LEU A 126 -46.30 -42.10 -2.76
C LEU A 126 -46.14 -40.64 -2.28
N THR A 127 -47.17 -39.81 -2.48
CA THR A 127 -47.16 -38.40 -2.05
C THR A 127 -46.95 -38.28 -0.53
N VAL A 128 -47.61 -39.14 0.26
CA VAL A 128 -47.46 -39.16 1.73
C VAL A 128 -46.03 -39.54 2.14
N VAL A 129 -45.44 -40.55 1.50
CA VAL A 129 -44.07 -40.98 1.80
C VAL A 129 -43.06 -39.91 1.39
N THR A 130 -43.20 -39.31 0.21
CA THR A 130 -42.33 -38.22 -0.27
C THR A 130 -42.35 -37.04 0.70
N ARG A 131 -43.53 -36.56 1.11
CA ARG A 131 -43.64 -35.46 2.08
C ARG A 131 -42.97 -35.78 3.43
N LYS A 132 -43.20 -36.99 3.96
CA LYS A 132 -42.53 -37.40 5.21
C LYS A 132 -41.02 -37.44 5.07
N LEU A 133 -40.51 -37.83 3.90
CA LEU A 133 -39.08 -37.84 3.63
C LEU A 133 -38.53 -36.42 3.52
N GLU A 134 -39.24 -35.51 2.85
CA GLU A 134 -38.91 -34.08 2.78
C GLU A 134 -38.84 -33.47 4.19
N ASP A 135 -39.86 -33.69 5.04
CA ASP A 135 -39.88 -33.19 6.42
C ASP A 135 -38.68 -33.69 7.25
N VAL A 136 -38.32 -34.98 7.10
CA VAL A 136 -37.17 -35.56 7.79
C VAL A 136 -35.85 -34.98 7.27
N LEU A 137 -35.72 -34.78 5.95
CA LEU A 137 -34.55 -34.16 5.35
C LEU A 137 -34.39 -32.71 5.82
N ASP A 138 -35.46 -31.93 5.83
CA ASP A 138 -35.45 -30.54 6.29
C ASP A 138 -35.12 -30.42 7.77
N SER A 139 -35.68 -31.30 8.60
CA SER A 139 -35.34 -31.40 10.02
C SER A 139 -33.86 -31.71 10.23
N LYS A 140 -33.31 -32.69 9.51
CA LYS A 140 -31.89 -33.05 9.59
C LYS A 140 -30.97 -31.93 9.07
N ASN A 141 -31.32 -31.30 7.96
CA ASN A 141 -30.57 -30.17 7.40
C ASN A 141 -30.55 -28.98 8.35
N SER A 142 -31.65 -28.72 9.04
CA SER A 142 -31.73 -27.68 10.08
C SER A 142 -30.84 -28.03 11.28
N ALA A 143 -30.92 -29.28 11.77
CA ALA A 143 -30.06 -29.75 12.85
C ALA A 143 -28.55 -29.68 12.49
N ILE A 144 -28.18 -29.97 11.24
CA ILE A 144 -26.80 -29.81 10.76
C ILE A 144 -26.36 -28.34 10.85
N LYS A 145 -27.20 -27.40 10.38
CA LYS A 145 -26.90 -25.97 10.45
C LYS A 145 -26.75 -25.49 11.90
N ASP A 146 -27.65 -25.91 12.78
CA ASP A 146 -27.63 -25.56 14.19
C ASP A 146 -26.37 -26.09 14.88
N LEU A 147 -26.00 -27.36 14.63
CA LEU A 147 -24.80 -27.96 15.19
C LEU A 147 -23.51 -27.31 14.65
N GLN A 148 -23.47 -26.96 13.36
CA GLN A 148 -22.35 -26.22 12.78
C GLN A 148 -22.20 -24.82 13.42
N TYR A 149 -23.33 -24.15 13.66
CA TYR A 149 -23.34 -22.86 14.36
C TYR A 149 -22.86 -23.00 15.81
N GLU A 150 -23.35 -24.00 16.53
CA GLU A 150 -22.95 -24.27 17.91
C GLU A 150 -21.46 -24.60 18.02
N LEU A 151 -20.93 -25.41 17.09
CA LEU A 151 -19.50 -25.67 17.00
C LEU A 151 -18.70 -24.37 16.78
N ALA A 152 -19.12 -23.53 15.83
CA ALA A 152 -18.49 -22.23 15.58
C ALA A 152 -18.52 -21.32 16.81
N ARG A 153 -19.62 -21.32 17.55
CA ARG A 153 -19.79 -20.56 18.79
C ARG A 153 -18.86 -21.04 19.90
N VAL A 154 -18.78 -22.35 20.12
CA VAL A 154 -17.91 -22.95 21.14
C VAL A 154 -16.43 -22.75 20.80
N CYS A 155 -16.03 -22.98 19.55
CA CYS A 155 -14.65 -22.76 19.11
C CYS A 155 -14.22 -21.30 19.27
N LYS A 156 -15.12 -20.35 19.01
CA LYS A 156 -14.85 -18.94 19.25
C LYS A 156 -14.69 -18.63 20.74
N ALA A 157 -15.64 -19.05 21.57
CA ALA A 157 -15.57 -18.83 23.01
C ALA A 157 -14.28 -19.40 23.62
N HIS A 158 -13.83 -20.57 23.14
CA HIS A 158 -12.55 -21.17 23.50
C HIS A 158 -11.36 -20.26 23.14
N ASN A 159 -11.31 -19.76 21.89
CA ASN A 159 -10.22 -18.89 21.45
C ASN A 159 -10.21 -17.53 22.18
N ASP A 160 -11.37 -16.94 22.44
CA ASP A 160 -11.49 -15.68 23.19
C ASP A 160 -11.05 -15.85 24.66
N LEU A 161 -11.37 -17.00 25.25
CA LEU A 161 -10.91 -17.39 26.58
C LEU A 161 -9.39 -17.56 26.64
N LEU A 162 -8.78 -18.24 25.65
CA LEU A 162 -7.32 -18.36 25.55
C LEU A 162 -6.64 -16.97 25.53
N ARG A 163 -7.11 -16.06 24.68
CA ARG A 163 -6.58 -14.70 24.60
C ARG A 163 -6.72 -13.93 25.91
N THR A 164 -7.85 -14.10 26.59
CA THR A 164 -8.10 -13.47 27.89
C THR A 164 -7.12 -14.00 28.94
N TYR A 165 -6.87 -15.31 28.95
CA TYR A 165 -5.88 -15.92 29.85
C TYR A 165 -4.46 -15.43 29.56
N GLU A 166 -4.03 -15.41 28.31
CA GLU A 166 -2.70 -14.89 27.90
C GLU A 166 -2.52 -13.42 28.31
N ALA A 167 -3.54 -12.58 28.10
CA ALA A 167 -3.52 -11.19 28.53
C ALA A 167 -3.41 -11.05 30.05
N LYS A 168 -4.08 -11.93 30.81
CA LYS A 168 -3.99 -11.94 32.28
C LYS A 168 -2.63 -12.41 32.79
N LEU A 169 -2.06 -13.46 32.22
CA LEU A 169 -0.70 -13.91 32.56
C LEU A 169 0.33 -12.80 32.33
N THR A 170 0.24 -12.16 31.15
CA THR A 170 1.08 -11.00 30.82
C THR A 170 0.90 -9.85 31.82
N GLN A 171 -0.33 -9.56 32.25
CA GLN A 171 -0.61 -8.53 33.27
C GLN A 171 0.06 -8.83 34.62
N PHE A 172 0.17 -10.10 35.00
CA PHE A 172 0.84 -10.53 36.22
C PHE A 172 2.36 -10.72 36.05
N GLY A 173 2.91 -10.42 34.87
CA GLY A 173 4.33 -10.56 34.57
C GLY A 173 4.78 -12.01 34.36
N ILE A 174 3.84 -12.92 34.04
CA ILE A 174 4.11 -14.33 33.75
C ILE A 174 4.20 -14.49 32.23
N PRO A 175 5.37 -14.76 31.64
CA PRO A 175 5.52 -15.00 30.21
C PRO A 175 4.80 -16.28 29.79
N THR A 176 4.09 -16.23 28.67
CA THR A 176 3.37 -17.38 28.11
C THR A 176 4.30 -18.54 27.72
N GLU A 177 5.58 -18.25 27.49
CA GLU A 177 6.63 -19.22 27.16
C GLU A 177 6.99 -20.11 28.36
N GLU A 178 6.79 -19.63 29.59
CA GLU A 178 7.07 -20.37 30.83
C GLU A 178 6.03 -21.48 31.10
N LEU A 179 4.91 -21.49 30.39
CA LEU A 179 3.86 -22.51 30.53
C LEU A 179 4.31 -23.90 30.04
N GLY A 180 5.33 -23.99 29.18
CA GLY A 180 5.84 -25.26 28.65
C GLY A 180 4.91 -25.96 27.64
N PHE A 181 3.79 -25.34 27.27
CA PHE A 181 2.91 -25.79 26.20
C PHE A 181 2.31 -24.60 25.45
N LYS A 182 1.93 -24.81 24.19
CA LYS A 182 1.17 -23.84 23.40
C LYS A 182 -0.28 -24.32 23.29
N PRO A 183 -1.26 -23.56 23.81
CA PRO A 183 -2.67 -23.92 23.66
C PRO A 183 -3.05 -24.07 22.19
N LEU A 184 -3.85 -25.09 21.88
CA LEU A 184 -4.37 -25.29 20.52
C LEU A 184 -5.57 -24.38 20.28
N GLU A 185 -5.48 -23.50 19.30
CA GLU A 185 -6.62 -22.73 18.82
C GLU A 185 -7.60 -23.66 18.08
N SER A 186 -8.89 -23.53 18.40
CA SER A 186 -9.93 -24.29 17.74
C SER A 186 -10.24 -23.67 16.37
N THR A 187 -10.18 -24.48 15.31
CA THR A 187 -10.55 -24.09 13.94
C THR A 187 -11.80 -24.85 13.51
N VAL A 188 -12.70 -24.18 12.78
CA VAL A 188 -13.92 -24.81 12.25
C VAL A 188 -13.76 -24.98 10.75
N GLY A 189 -13.74 -26.23 10.29
CA GLY A 189 -13.78 -26.57 8.85
C GLY A 189 -12.62 -26.01 8.01
N GLY A 190 -11.46 -25.74 8.61
CA GLY A 190 -10.32 -25.13 7.90
C GLY A 190 -10.50 -23.65 7.54
N GLN A 191 -11.57 -23.02 8.03
CA GLN A 191 -11.79 -21.58 7.89
C GLN A 191 -11.48 -20.88 9.22
N ALA A 192 -10.73 -19.78 9.15
CA ALA A 192 -10.55 -18.90 10.30
C ALA A 192 -11.92 -18.31 10.65
N LEU A 193 -12.43 -18.60 11.86
CA LEU A 193 -13.68 -18.03 12.36
C LEU A 193 -13.58 -16.50 12.32
N GLY A 194 -14.53 -15.84 11.66
CA GLY A 194 -14.53 -14.40 11.47
C GLY A 194 -14.51 -13.64 12.82
N GLN A 195 -13.62 -12.66 12.92
CA GLN A 195 -13.67 -11.64 13.97
C GLN A 195 -14.71 -10.59 13.59
N GLY A 196 -16.00 -10.92 13.78
CA GLY A 196 -17.05 -9.90 13.74
C GLY A 196 -16.82 -8.84 14.83
N PRO A 197 -17.20 -7.58 14.62
CA PRO A 197 -17.16 -6.57 15.67
C PRO A 197 -17.94 -7.07 16.90
N ALA A 198 -17.37 -6.86 18.10
CA ALA A 198 -17.92 -7.31 19.37
C ALA A 198 -18.05 -8.84 19.60
N GLY A 199 -17.27 -9.69 18.92
CA GLY A 199 -17.23 -11.10 19.29
C GLY A 199 -18.40 -11.95 18.77
N LEU A 200 -19.15 -11.47 17.77
CA LEU A 200 -20.22 -12.24 17.12
C LEU A 200 -19.70 -13.28 16.11
N VAL A 201 -20.30 -14.47 16.12
CA VAL A 201 -20.06 -15.55 15.15
C VAL A 201 -20.91 -15.24 13.92
N SER A 202 -20.31 -14.85 12.81
CA SER A 202 -20.98 -14.88 11.51
C SER A 202 -20.87 -16.29 10.92
N ALA A 203 -21.92 -16.73 10.23
CA ALA A 203 -21.97 -18.02 9.56
C ALA A 203 -20.71 -18.23 8.68
N PRO A 204 -20.22 -19.48 8.53
CA PRO A 204 -19.08 -19.77 7.66
C PRO A 204 -19.40 -19.29 6.24
N SER A 205 -18.52 -18.45 5.69
CA SER A 205 -18.60 -17.92 4.31
C SER A 205 -17.98 -18.87 3.32
#